data_AF-A0A5R8ZXL4-F1
#
_entry.id   AF-A0A5R8ZXL4-F1
#
_cell.length_a   1.000
_cell.length_b   1.000
_cell.length_c   1.000
_cell.angle_alpha   90.00
_cell.angle_beta   90.00
_cell.angle_gamma   90.00
#
_symmetry.space_group_name_H-M   'P 1'
#
loop_
_entity.id
_entity.type
_entity.pdbx_description
1 polymer ?
#
loop_
_entity_poly.entity_id
_entity_poly.type
_entity_poly.pdbx_seq_one_letter_code
_entity_poly.pdbx_strand_id
1 'polypeptide(L)' 'MKNFGSNPNSNNTVRIYVPFFEMFINFYNDRELKTLDEGDIRVFLQHLIQRKLSNSYINQVINAIKFYYEEVLWGAPQIL' A
#
# COMPACT_ATOMS: atom_id res chain seq x y z
N MET A 1 25.22 -15.46 -11.72
CA MET A 1 23.94 -14.83 -12.12
C MET A 1 22.90 -15.17 -11.06
N LYS A 2 22.39 -14.20 -10.30
CA LYS A 2 21.27 -14.46 -9.37
C LYS A 2 19.99 -14.53 -10.19
N ASN A 3 19.28 -15.65 -10.08
CA ASN A 3 18.02 -15.92 -10.76
C ASN A 3 16.97 -14.87 -10.33
N PHE A 4 16.59 -13.98 -11.25
CA PHE A 4 15.32 -13.26 -11.19
C PHE A 4 14.20 -14.19 -11.65
N GLY A 5 14.05 -15.32 -10.94
CA GLY A 5 12.93 -16.23 -11.07
C GLY A 5 11.91 -15.87 -10.01
N SER A 6 10.79 -15.30 -10.45
CA SER A 6 9.45 -15.42 -9.88
C SER A 6 9.42 -15.90 -8.41
N ASN A 7 9.42 -14.98 -7.44
CA ASN A 7 9.23 -15.35 -6.04
C ASN A 7 7.82 -15.94 -5.86
N PRO A 8 7.62 -17.23 -5.56
CA PRO A 8 6.29 -17.83 -5.42
C PRO A 8 5.50 -17.25 -4.23
N ASN A 9 6.13 -16.46 -3.34
CA ASN A 9 5.47 -15.80 -2.22
C ASN A 9 4.89 -14.42 -2.55
N SER A 10 5.26 -13.79 -3.67
CA SER A 10 4.76 -12.45 -4.02
C SER A 10 3.28 -12.47 -4.37
N ASN A 11 2.76 -13.57 -4.95
CA ASN A 11 1.34 -13.71 -5.26
C ASN A 11 0.44 -13.67 -4.02
N ASN A 12 0.91 -14.21 -2.89
CA ASN A 12 0.11 -14.25 -1.68
C ASN A 12 0.08 -12.87 -1.00
N THR A 13 1.23 -12.19 -0.98
CA THR A 13 1.39 -10.84 -0.42
C THR A 13 0.63 -9.79 -1.23
N VAL A 14 0.72 -9.83 -2.57
CA VAL A 14 -0.04 -8.95 -3.46
C VAL A 14 -1.55 -9.12 -3.24
N ARG A 15 -2.03 -10.37 -3.16
CA ARG A 15 -3.45 -10.67 -2.90
C ARG A 15 -3.95 -10.13 -1.55
N ILE A 16 -3.11 -10.14 -0.52
CA ILE A 16 -3.46 -9.61 0.80
C ILE A 16 -3.49 -8.08 0.77
N TYR A 17 -2.65 -7.43 -0.03
CA TYR A 17 -2.56 -5.97 -0.08
C TYR A 17 -3.55 -5.30 -1.05
N VAL A 18 -4.06 -6.02 -2.06
CA VAL A 18 -5.04 -5.49 -3.02
C VAL A 18 -6.25 -4.85 -2.34
N PRO A 19 -6.95 -5.50 -1.38
CA PRO A 19 -8.15 -4.90 -0.77
C PRO A 19 -7.85 -3.61 0.04
N PHE A 20 -6.68 -3.56 0.68
CA PHE A 20 -6.27 -2.37 1.43
C PHE A 20 -5.90 -1.22 0.50
N PHE A 21 -5.28 -1.52 -0.63
CA PHE A 21 -4.94 -0.54 -1.65
C PHE A 21 -6.16 -0.04 -2.41
N GLU A 22 -7.11 -0.92 -2.75
CA GLU A 22 -8.40 -0.55 -3.32
C GLU A 22 -9.18 0.39 -2.38
N MET A 23 -9.12 0.15 -1.07
CA MET A 23 -9.73 1.07 -0.09
C MET A 23 -9.12 2.47 -0.15
N PHE A 24 -7.79 2.56 -0.30
CA PHE A 24 -7.09 3.83 -0.44
C PHE A 24 -7.46 4.57 -1.73
N ILE A 25 -7.51 3.88 -2.88
CA ILE A 25 -7.91 4.49 -4.16
C ILE A 25 -9.39 4.91 -4.12
N ASN A 26 -10.27 4.08 -3.56
CA ASN A 26 -11.70 4.39 -3.47
C ASN A 26 -12.00 5.56 -2.54
N PHE A 27 -11.11 5.86 -1.59
CA PHE A 27 -11.21 7.07 -0.76
C PHE A 27 -10.94 8.35 -1.57
N TYR A 28 -10.14 8.26 -2.64
CA TYR A 28 -9.80 9.34 -3.56
C TYR A 28 -10.33 9.08 -4.98
N ASN A 29 -11.58 8.62 -5.10
CA ASN A 29 -12.15 8.13 -6.36
C ASN A 29 -12.26 9.19 -7.48
N ASP A 30 -12.12 10.46 -7.13
CA ASP A 30 -12.17 11.62 -8.01
C ASP A 30 -10.77 12.15 -8.40
N ARG A 31 -9.71 11.51 -7.90
CA ARG A 31 -8.32 11.91 -8.13
C ARG A 31 -7.52 10.84 -8.85
N GLU A 32 -6.62 11.28 -9.73
CA GLU A 32 -5.65 10.38 -10.34
C GLU A 32 -4.65 9.88 -9.29
N LEU A 33 -4.42 8.57 -9.24
CA LEU A 33 -3.50 7.91 -8.30
C LEU A 33 -2.09 8.54 -8.27
N LYS A 34 -1.57 8.94 -9.44
CA LYS A 34 -0.25 9.58 -9.58
C LYS A 34 -0.15 10.97 -8.93
N THR A 35 -1.30 11.57 -8.60
CA THR A 35 -1.38 12.88 -7.93
C THR A 35 -1.50 12.75 -6.42
N LEU A 36 -1.63 11.52 -5.89
CA LEU A 36 -1.68 11.28 -4.46
C LEU A 36 -0.27 11.35 -3.89
N ASP A 37 -0.09 12.09 -2.81
CA ASP A 37 1.20 12.28 -2.15
C ASP A 37 1.17 11.79 -0.68
N GLU A 38 2.24 12.08 0.06
CA GLU A 38 2.35 11.70 1.46
C GLU A 38 1.27 12.36 2.34
N GLY A 39 0.83 13.57 2.00
CA GLY A 39 -0.25 14.27 2.68
C GLY A 39 -1.56 13.50 2.55
N ASP A 40 -1.86 12.99 1.37
CA ASP A 40 -3.06 12.17 1.12
C ASP A 40 -3.03 10.85 1.89
N ILE A 41 -1.85 10.22 1.99
CA ILE A 41 -1.68 9.03 2.82
C ILE A 41 -1.98 9.37 4.29
N ARG A 42 -1.47 10.48 4.81
CA ARG A 42 -1.72 10.91 6.20
C ARG A 42 -3.20 11.17 6.46
N VAL A 43 -3.89 11.86 5.55
CA VAL A 43 -5.34 12.13 5.65
C VAL A 43 -6.13 10.82 5.69
N PHE A 44 -5.80 9.87 4.81
CA PHE A 44 -6.45 8.57 4.81
C PHE A 44 -6.21 7.78 6.10
N LEU A 45 -4.97 7.75 6.61
CA LEU A 45 -4.66 7.08 7.88
C LEU A 45 -5.37 7.73 9.06
N GLN A 46 -5.46 9.07 9.10
CA GLN A 46 -6.24 9.78 10.11
C GLN A 46 -7.72 9.39 10.05
N HIS A 47 -8.31 9.26 8.86
CA HIS A 47 -9.68 8.77 8.69
C HIS A 47 -9.87 7.37 9.30
N LEU A 48 -8.93 6.44 9.08
CA LEU A 48 -9.00 5.09 9.66
C LEU A 48 -8.88 5.10 11.19
N ILE A 49 -8.01 5.95 11.74
CA ILE A 49 -7.87 6.15 13.20
C ILE A 49 -9.16 6.68 13.80
N GLN A 50 -9.77 7.69 13.17
CA GLN A 50 -11.05 8.27 13.62
C GLN A 50 -12.20 7.26 13.60
N ARG A 51 -12.15 6.30 12.67
CA ARG A 51 -13.06 5.16 12.61
C ARG A 51 -12.80 4.07 13.66
N LYS A 52 -11.82 4.26 14.54
CA LYS A 52 -11.43 3.34 15.62
C LYS A 52 -11.07 1.94 15.12
N LEU A 53 -10.49 1.85 13.93
CA LEU A 53 -9.93 0.59 13.44
C LEU A 53 -8.73 0.18 14.29
N SER A 54 -8.47 -1.13 14.38
CA SER A 54 -7.38 -1.64 15.21
C SER A 54 -6.01 -1.23 14.65
N ASN A 55 -5.03 -1.07 15.54
CA ASN A 55 -3.65 -0.75 15.14
C ASN A 55 -3.08 -1.80 14.16
N SER A 56 -3.43 -3.08 14.33
CA SER A 56 -3.03 -4.15 13.41
C SER A 56 -3.63 -3.97 12.01
N TYR A 57 -4.88 -3.52 11.93
CA TYR A 57 -5.52 -3.22 10.65
C TYR A 57 -4.85 -2.02 9.96
N ILE A 58 -4.61 -0.94 10.70
CA ILE A 58 -3.94 0.26 10.18
C ILE A 58 -2.52 -0.08 9.70
N ASN A 59 -1.79 -0.94 10.42
CA ASN A 59 -0.47 -1.39 10.01
C ASN A 59 -0.49 -2.20 8.70
N GLN A 60 -1.52 -3.03 8.47
CA GLN A 60 -1.67 -3.75 7.21
C GLN A 60 -1.93 -2.78 6.05
N VAL A 61 -2.74 -1.74 6.27
CA VAL A 61 -2.96 -0.66 5.29
C VAL A 61 -1.68 0.08 4.96
N ILE A 62 -0.90 0.47 5.97
CA ILE A 62 0.38 1.16 5.78
C ILE A 62 1.34 0.29 4.96
N ASN A 63 1.46 -0.99 5.28
CA ASN A 63 2.32 -1.92 4.56
C ASN A 63 1.87 -2.11 3.11
N ALA A 64 0.56 -2.17 2.86
CA ALA A 64 0.01 -2.25 1.50
C ALA A 64 0.32 -1.01 0.66
N ILE A 65 0.16 0.19 1.24
CA ILE A 65 0.48 1.46 0.56
C ILE A 65 1.98 1.56 0.28
N LYS A 66 2.83 1.26 1.27
CA LYS A 66 4.30 1.23 1.09
C LYS A 66 4.73 0.27 -0.01
N PHE A 67 4.20 -0.96 0.02
CA PHE A 67 4.47 -1.96 -1.00
C PHE A 67 4.15 -1.46 -2.41
N TYR A 68 3.02 -0.75 -2.60
CA TYR A 68 2.70 -0.15 -3.90
C TYR A 68 3.76 0.87 -4.35
N TYR A 69 4.15 1.81 -3.49
CA TYR A 69 5.15 2.82 -3.85
C TYR A 69 6.54 2.22 -4.08
N GLU A 70 6.97 1.27 -3.26
CA GLU A 70 8.31 0.66 -3.34
C GLU A 70 8.44 -0.31 -4.51
N GLU A 71 7.49 -1.23 -4.68
CA GLU A 71 7.59 -2.34 -5.65
C GLU A 71 7.00 -1.99 -7.02
N VAL A 72 5.97 -1.13 -7.09
CA VAL A 72 5.26 -0.81 -8.34
C VAL A 72 5.77 0.48 -8.99
N LEU A 73 6.07 1.52 -8.20
CA LEU A 73 6.56 2.80 -8.75
C LEU A 73 8.09 2.86 -8.83
N TRP A 74 8.83 2.33 -7.84
CA TRP A 74 10.28 2.53 -7.74
C TRP A 74 11.08 1.28 -8.13
N GLY A 75 10.47 0.09 -8.13
CA GLY A 75 11.06 -1.15 -8.65
C GLY A 75 12.30 -1.63 -7.90
N ALA A 76 12.54 -1.18 -6.67
CA ALA A 76 13.71 -1.55 -5.89
C ALA A 76 13.37 -1.67 -4.39
N PRO A 77 13.81 -2.75 -3.70
CA PRO A 77 13.60 -2.90 -2.27
C PRO A 77 14.46 -1.87 -1.53
N GLN A 78 13.82 -0.91 -0.84
CA GLN A 78 14.53 -0.11 0.15
C GLN A 78 14.63 -0.92 1.44
N ILE A 79 15.84 -1.36 1.75
CA ILE A 79 16.16 -1.93 3.05
C ILE A 79 16.07 -0.79 4.07
N LEU A 80 15.00 -0.80 4.87
CA LEU A 80 14.92 -0.05 6.14
C LEU A 80 15.80 -0.72 7.20
#